data_AF-A0A6D2LIK9-F1
#
_entry.id   AF-A0A6D2LIK9-F1
#
_cell.length_a   1.000
_cell.length_b   1.000
_cell.length_c   1.000
_cell.angle_alpha   90.00
_cell.angle_beta   90.00
_cell.angle_gamma   90.00
#
_symmetry.space_group_name_H-M   'P 1'
#
loop_
_entity.id
_entity.type
_entity.pdbx_description
1 polymer ?
#
loop_
_entity_poly.entity_id
_entity_poly.type
_entity_poly.pdbx_seq_one_letter_code
_entity_poly.pdbx_strand_id
1 'polypeptide(L)'
;MVICGNSKAAPELVNSKTWVLWDMDSCPVPDGYDARRVRPSIESALKNLGYMGPVTISAMGNLEKIPSQVLQGLSSTGIAVKHCLSEAVDRHFYNDISEFKSLNPPPATIMIISDKVESEMTPDLCRSQQIRCGYNLVLASIYPTRGHVSSYLHTTAEWLWETMLGADQQETRSFVLHKCTESGKSTPLFCGSCNFTAPSVTNLTRHLSSKKHKRAEIQMVESMKPDPALNYWDEHPKGKASFNISSYL
;
A
#
# COMPACT_ATOMS: atom_id res chain seq x y z
N MET A 1 14.66 25.60 0.59
CA MET A 1 14.14 24.22 0.56
C MET A 1 13.04 24.18 -0.50
N VAL A 2 13.32 23.61 -1.66
CA VAL A 2 12.40 23.64 -2.81
C VAL A 2 11.36 22.54 -2.58
N ILE A 3 10.11 22.93 -2.37
CA ILE A 3 8.96 22.03 -2.50
C ILE A 3 8.90 21.68 -4.00
N CYS A 4 9.48 20.55 -4.40
CA CYS A 4 9.29 20.07 -5.76
C CYS A 4 7.86 19.51 -5.81
N GLY A 5 6.93 20.31 -6.33
CA GLY A 5 5.50 19.98 -6.38
C GLY A 5 5.21 18.73 -7.20
N ASN A 6 3.98 18.23 -7.07
CA ASN A 6 3.51 17.07 -7.81
C ASN A 6 3.63 17.29 -9.33
N SER A 7 4.29 16.36 -10.01
CA SER A 7 4.44 16.38 -11.46
C SER A 7 3.22 15.75 -12.15
N LYS A 8 2.90 16.26 -13.34
CA LYS A 8 1.89 15.62 -14.21
C LYS A 8 2.41 14.27 -14.71
N ALA A 9 1.49 13.35 -14.97
CA ALA A 9 1.78 12.06 -15.58
C ALA A 9 2.47 12.25 -16.93
N ALA A 10 3.53 11.47 -17.17
CA ALA A 10 4.15 11.39 -18.48
C ALA A 10 3.16 10.82 -19.52
N PRO A 11 3.31 11.14 -20.83
CA PRO A 11 2.36 10.72 -21.87
C PRO A 11 2.05 9.22 -21.88
N GLU A 12 3.06 8.38 -21.66
CA GLU A 12 2.95 6.92 -21.62
C GLU A 12 2.19 6.40 -20.38
N LEU A 13 2.06 7.21 -19.33
CA LEU A 13 1.38 6.85 -18.08
C LEU A 13 -0.10 7.27 -18.06
N VAL A 14 -0.53 8.19 -18.93
CA VAL A 14 -1.88 8.79 -18.89
C VAL A 14 -2.98 7.74 -18.88
N ASN A 15 -2.93 6.76 -19.77
CA ASN A 15 -3.92 5.68 -19.84
C ASN A 15 -3.40 4.35 -19.26
N SER A 16 -2.22 4.37 -18.62
CA SER A 16 -1.64 3.18 -18.00
C SER A 16 -2.45 2.76 -16.77
N LYS A 17 -2.38 1.47 -16.43
CA LYS A 17 -3.02 0.96 -15.21
C LYS A 17 -2.33 1.54 -13.98
N THR A 18 -3.13 1.91 -12.99
CA THR A 18 -2.65 2.28 -11.65
C THR A 18 -3.10 1.24 -10.65
N TRP A 19 -2.19 0.80 -9.80
CA TRP A 19 -2.53 0.01 -8.62
C TRP A 19 -2.20 0.75 -7.35
N VAL A 20 -3.19 0.82 -6.48
CA VAL A 20 -3.12 1.46 -5.19
C VAL A 20 -3.01 0.37 -4.13
N LEU A 21 -1.92 0.42 -3.38
CA LEU A 21 -1.66 -0.41 -2.22
C LEU A 21 -1.79 0.45 -0.98
N TRP A 22 -2.78 0.16 -0.15
CA TRP A 22 -3.13 1.00 0.98
C TRP A 22 -3.00 0.24 2.29
N ASP A 23 -2.08 0.70 3.14
CA ASP A 23 -1.94 0.27 4.51
C ASP A 23 -2.88 1.09 5.41
N MET A 24 -3.97 0.46 5.85
CA MET A 24 -4.97 1.08 6.71
C MET A 24 -4.52 1.19 8.17
N ASP A 25 -3.49 0.44 8.59
CA ASP A 25 -2.97 0.53 9.95
C ASP A 25 -2.16 1.82 10.14
N SER A 26 -1.43 2.26 9.11
CA SER A 26 -0.68 3.53 9.11
C SER A 26 -1.47 4.72 8.59
N CYS A 27 -2.30 4.52 7.56
CA CYS A 27 -3.11 5.56 6.95
C CYS A 27 -4.60 5.22 7.10
N PRO A 28 -5.16 5.25 8.32
CA PRO A 28 -6.56 4.90 8.53
C PRO A 28 -7.51 5.87 7.84
N VAL A 29 -8.77 5.45 7.66
CA VAL A 29 -9.85 6.39 7.29
C VAL A 29 -10.03 7.39 8.44
N PRO A 30 -9.95 8.71 8.22
CA PRO A 30 -10.11 9.70 9.28
C PRO A 30 -11.49 9.62 9.94
N ASP A 31 -11.54 9.98 11.23
CA ASP A 31 -12.79 9.98 11.98
C ASP A 31 -13.83 10.90 11.34
N GLY A 32 -15.06 10.38 11.21
CA GLY A 32 -16.17 11.08 10.57
C GLY A 32 -16.09 11.16 9.05
N TYR A 33 -15.03 10.67 8.41
CA TYR A 33 -14.94 10.59 6.95
C TYR A 33 -15.80 9.43 6.41
N ASP A 34 -16.58 9.69 5.36
CA ASP A 34 -17.35 8.64 4.69
C ASP A 34 -16.41 7.72 3.91
N ALA A 35 -16.24 6.49 4.38
CA ALA A 35 -15.42 5.47 3.75
C ALA A 35 -15.78 5.21 2.28
N ARG A 36 -17.03 5.47 1.86
CA ARG A 36 -17.46 5.33 0.47
C ARG A 36 -16.80 6.36 -0.46
N ARG A 37 -16.26 7.44 0.09
CA ARG A 37 -15.56 8.49 -0.65
C ARG A 37 -14.08 8.23 -0.83
N VAL A 38 -13.51 7.23 -0.17
CA VAL A 38 -12.06 6.95 -0.25
C VAL A 38 -11.63 6.66 -1.69
N ARG A 39 -12.29 5.73 -2.39
CA ARG A 39 -11.99 5.44 -3.81
C ARG A 39 -12.13 6.69 -4.69
N PRO A 40 -13.27 7.41 -4.68
CA PRO A 40 -13.42 8.66 -5.45
C PRO A 40 -12.32 9.68 -5.19
N SER A 41 -11.91 9.88 -3.93
CA SER A 41 -10.83 10.82 -3.60
C SER A 41 -9.48 10.40 -4.16
N ILE A 42 -9.13 9.11 -4.08
CA ILE A 42 -7.90 8.57 -4.65
C ILE A 42 -7.91 8.73 -6.17
N GLU A 43 -9.00 8.33 -6.83
CA GLU A 43 -9.17 8.44 -8.28
C GLU A 43 -9.12 9.91 -8.74
N SER A 44 -9.73 10.83 -7.99
CA SER A 44 -9.69 12.27 -8.26
C SER A 44 -8.28 12.84 -8.13
N ALA A 45 -7.54 12.49 -7.07
CA ALA A 45 -6.17 12.93 -6.86
C ALA A 45 -5.24 12.49 -8.00
N LEU A 46 -5.37 11.23 -8.44
CA LEU A 46 -4.66 10.67 -9.59
C LEU A 46 -5.04 11.39 -10.90
N LYS A 47 -6.34 11.57 -11.14
CA LYS A 47 -6.87 12.25 -12.32
C LYS A 47 -6.37 13.69 -12.43
N ASN A 48 -6.30 14.40 -11.31
CA ASN A 48 -5.80 15.77 -11.23
C ASN A 48 -4.33 15.89 -11.65
N LEU A 49 -3.56 14.80 -11.61
CA LEU A 49 -2.21 14.74 -12.16
C LEU A 49 -2.12 14.13 -13.56
N GLY A 50 -3.24 13.70 -14.15
CA GLY A 50 -3.28 13.15 -15.51
C GLY A 50 -3.18 11.63 -15.59
N TYR A 51 -3.27 10.91 -14.47
CA TYR A 51 -3.43 9.46 -14.45
C TYR A 51 -4.92 9.13 -14.68
N MET A 52 -5.27 8.87 -15.94
CA MET A 52 -6.64 8.67 -16.43
C MET A 52 -6.99 7.19 -16.68
N GLY A 53 -6.03 6.29 -16.56
CA GLY A 53 -6.23 4.85 -16.77
C GLY A 53 -6.97 4.15 -15.63
N PRO A 54 -7.22 2.83 -15.77
CA PRO A 54 -7.94 2.05 -14.76
C PRO A 54 -7.21 2.01 -13.41
N VAL A 55 -7.97 2.16 -12.32
CA VAL A 55 -7.46 2.15 -10.93
C VAL A 55 -7.95 0.91 -10.18
N THR A 56 -7.03 0.04 -9.81
CA THR A 56 -7.26 -1.06 -8.86
C THR A 56 -6.83 -0.60 -7.48
N ILE A 57 -7.62 -0.90 -6.44
CA ILE A 57 -7.31 -0.53 -5.05
C ILE A 57 -7.37 -1.76 -4.17
N SER A 58 -6.26 -2.05 -3.50
CA SER A 58 -6.12 -3.07 -2.48
C SER A 58 -5.79 -2.41 -1.15
N ALA A 59 -6.60 -2.69 -0.14
CA ALA A 59 -6.44 -2.17 1.22
C ALA A 59 -6.11 -3.32 2.17
N MET A 60 -5.11 -3.12 3.01
CA MET A 60 -4.59 -4.10 3.95
C MET A 60 -4.56 -3.52 5.36
N GLY A 61 -4.83 -4.34 6.37
CA GLY A 61 -4.68 -3.94 7.76
C GLY A 61 -5.35 -4.90 8.72
N ASN A 62 -5.23 -4.63 10.02
CA ASN A 62 -5.91 -5.41 11.03
C ASN A 62 -7.39 -5.03 11.09
N LEU A 63 -8.21 -5.75 10.32
CA LEU A 63 -9.66 -5.48 10.23
C LEU A 63 -10.43 -5.72 11.54
N GLU A 64 -9.84 -6.36 12.56
CA GLU A 64 -10.47 -6.44 13.89
C GLU A 64 -10.51 -5.08 14.59
N LYS A 65 -9.57 -4.18 14.23
CA LYS A 65 -9.47 -2.81 14.78
C LYS A 65 -10.32 -1.80 14.00
N ILE A 66 -10.88 -2.18 12.87
CA ILE A 66 -11.61 -1.27 11.98
C ILE A 66 -13.12 -1.42 12.20
N PRO A 67 -13.87 -0.33 12.40
CA PRO A 67 -15.31 -0.39 12.59
C PRO A 67 -16.04 -1.03 11.40
N SER A 68 -17.06 -1.83 11.67
CA SER A 68 -17.79 -2.60 10.64
C SER A 68 -18.43 -1.71 9.58
N GLN A 69 -18.92 -0.52 9.96
CA GLN A 69 -19.49 0.47 9.04
C GLN A 69 -18.44 1.02 8.05
N VAL A 70 -17.18 1.17 8.48
CA VAL A 70 -16.08 1.57 7.60
C VAL A 70 -15.80 0.46 6.60
N LEU A 71 -15.69 -0.80 7.07
CA LEU A 71 -15.47 -1.95 6.21
C LEU A 71 -16.59 -2.13 5.16
N GLN A 72 -17.85 -1.93 5.56
CA GLN A 72 -19.00 -1.94 4.65
C GLN A 72 -18.94 -0.81 3.61
N GLY A 73 -18.55 0.39 4.04
CA GLY A 73 -18.34 1.52 3.15
C GLY A 73 -17.28 1.22 2.10
N LEU A 74 -16.11 0.73 2.53
CA LEU A 74 -15.02 0.36 1.62
C LEU A 74 -15.44 -0.76 0.66
N SER A 75 -16.04 -1.85 1.17
CA SER A 75 -16.43 -3.00 0.36
C SER A 75 -17.51 -2.66 -0.67
N SER A 76 -18.35 -1.66 -0.40
CA SER A 76 -19.38 -1.18 -1.34
C SER A 76 -18.81 -0.44 -2.55
N THR A 77 -17.54 0.01 -2.49
CA THR A 77 -16.89 0.79 -3.54
C THR A 77 -16.01 -0.03 -4.47
N GLY A 78 -15.96 -1.35 -4.33
CA GLY A 78 -15.06 -2.15 -5.16
C GLY A 78 -13.61 -2.18 -4.67
N ILE A 79 -13.31 -1.66 -3.47
CA ILE A 79 -11.97 -1.79 -2.87
C ILE A 79 -11.80 -3.23 -2.38
N ALA A 80 -10.70 -3.89 -2.76
CA ALA A 80 -10.37 -5.20 -2.24
C ALA A 80 -9.76 -5.06 -0.84
N VAL A 81 -10.48 -5.48 0.19
CA VAL A 81 -10.07 -5.31 1.59
C VAL A 81 -9.56 -6.64 2.16
N LYS A 82 -8.32 -6.65 2.66
CA LYS A 82 -7.62 -7.85 3.15
C LYS A 82 -7.20 -7.66 4.60
N HIS A 83 -7.64 -8.59 5.45
CA HIS A 83 -7.17 -8.72 6.82
C HIS A 83 -5.77 -9.31 6.84
N CYS A 84 -4.87 -8.57 7.48
CA CYS A 84 -3.50 -8.95 7.76
C CYS A 84 -3.18 -8.57 9.21
N LEU A 85 -2.36 -9.37 9.88
CA LEU A 85 -1.72 -8.94 11.12
C LEU A 85 -0.81 -7.75 10.82
N SER A 86 -0.81 -6.75 11.70
CA SER A 86 0.01 -5.53 11.55
C SER A 86 1.50 -5.88 11.37
N GLU A 87 1.99 -6.90 12.08
CA GLU A 87 3.38 -7.42 12.01
C GLU A 87 3.71 -8.13 10.68
N ALA A 88 2.69 -8.46 9.89
CA ALA A 88 2.80 -9.19 8.65
C ALA A 88 2.53 -8.33 7.41
N VAL A 89 2.16 -7.06 7.59
CA VAL A 89 1.76 -6.16 6.51
C VAL A 89 2.85 -6.08 5.46
N ASP A 90 4.11 -5.88 5.86
CA ASP A 90 5.24 -5.71 4.92
C ASP A 90 5.47 -6.94 4.06
N ARG A 91 5.41 -8.13 4.67
CA ARG A 91 5.53 -9.40 3.96
C ARG A 91 4.39 -9.59 2.96
N HIS A 92 3.18 -9.15 3.31
CA HIS A 92 2.06 -9.17 2.39
C HIS A 92 2.20 -8.15 1.27
N PHE A 93 2.69 -6.95 1.55
CA PHE A 93 3.02 -5.94 0.55
C PHE A 93 4.04 -6.47 -0.46
N TYR A 94 5.11 -7.13 0.01
CA TYR A 94 6.11 -7.73 -0.88
C TYR A 94 5.50 -8.75 -1.86
N ASN A 95 4.71 -9.68 -1.34
CA ASN A 95 4.06 -10.72 -2.15
C ASN A 95 3.07 -10.12 -3.15
N ASP A 96 2.24 -9.18 -2.67
CA ASP A 96 1.21 -8.53 -3.48
C ASP A 96 1.89 -7.68 -4.59
N ILE A 97 2.95 -6.91 -4.29
CA ILE A 97 3.77 -6.19 -5.29
C ILE A 97 4.32 -7.13 -6.37
N SER A 98 4.85 -8.28 -5.96
CA SER A 98 5.39 -9.27 -6.88
C SER A 98 4.31 -9.85 -7.82
N GLU A 99 3.15 -10.19 -7.27
CA GLU A 99 2.01 -10.71 -8.02
C GLU A 99 1.48 -9.68 -9.03
N PHE A 100 1.25 -8.43 -8.59
CA PHE A 100 0.79 -7.37 -9.50
C PHE A 100 1.72 -7.13 -10.67
N LYS A 101 3.03 -7.11 -10.41
CA LYS A 101 4.04 -6.92 -11.46
C LYS A 101 4.03 -8.05 -12.48
N SER A 102 3.57 -9.25 -12.10
CA SER A 102 3.40 -10.37 -13.03
C SER A 102 2.21 -10.17 -13.97
N LEU A 103 1.16 -9.48 -13.51
CA LEU A 103 -0.08 -9.26 -14.25
C LEU A 103 -0.13 -7.93 -15.02
N ASN A 104 0.72 -6.96 -14.67
CA ASN A 104 0.66 -5.60 -15.18
C ASN A 104 2.05 -5.09 -15.57
N PRO A 105 2.60 -5.53 -16.73
CA PRO A 105 3.89 -5.05 -17.20
C PRO A 105 3.89 -3.52 -17.43
N PRO A 106 5.05 -2.86 -17.34
CA PRO A 106 5.15 -1.42 -17.58
C PRO A 106 4.81 -1.05 -19.04
N PRO A 107 4.32 0.19 -19.31
CA PRO A 107 4.16 1.29 -18.36
C PRO A 107 2.96 1.08 -17.42
N ALA A 108 3.18 1.31 -16.13
CA ALA A 108 2.16 1.24 -15.10
C ALA A 108 2.57 2.10 -13.89
N THR A 109 1.57 2.56 -13.13
CA THR A 109 1.80 3.33 -11.90
C THR A 109 1.48 2.47 -10.68
N ILE A 110 2.34 2.53 -9.67
CA ILE A 110 2.09 1.98 -8.35
C ILE A 110 1.96 3.16 -7.39
N MET A 111 0.80 3.26 -6.75
CA MET A 111 0.54 4.20 -5.67
C MET A 111 0.65 3.45 -4.34
N ILE A 112 1.49 3.93 -3.43
CA ILE A 112 1.57 3.41 -2.07
C ILE A 112 0.98 4.42 -1.10
N ILE A 113 0.05 3.98 -0.27
CA ILE A 113 -0.54 4.78 0.81
C ILE A 113 -0.10 4.15 2.12
N SER A 114 0.98 4.68 2.72
CA SER A 114 1.57 4.16 3.96
C SER A 114 2.55 5.18 4.54
N ASP A 115 2.70 5.23 5.86
CA ASP A 115 3.78 6.00 6.52
C ASP A 115 5.07 5.19 6.69
N LYS A 116 5.07 3.91 6.31
CA LYS A 116 6.18 2.97 6.51
C LYS A 116 7.02 2.74 5.26
N VAL A 117 6.78 3.51 4.20
CA VAL A 117 7.45 3.33 2.91
C VAL A 117 8.97 3.37 3.08
N GLU A 118 9.47 4.37 3.81
CA GLU A 118 10.91 4.55 4.01
C GLU A 118 11.53 3.39 4.80
N SER A 119 10.91 3.00 5.92
CA SER A 119 11.45 2.01 6.86
C SER A 119 11.31 0.57 6.39
N GLU A 120 10.23 0.24 5.68
CA GLU A 120 9.82 -1.16 5.46
C GLU A 120 9.69 -1.55 3.99
N MET A 121 9.48 -0.59 3.06
CA MET A 121 9.17 -0.89 1.65
C MET A 121 10.23 -0.41 0.64
N THR A 122 11.16 0.45 1.06
CA THR A 122 12.19 1.06 0.19
C THR A 122 12.97 0.04 -0.65
N PRO A 123 13.53 -1.05 -0.08
CA PRO A 123 14.39 -1.96 -0.86
C PRO A 123 13.69 -2.56 -2.09
N ASP A 124 12.42 -2.96 -1.94
CA ASP A 124 11.65 -3.61 -3.00
C ASP A 124 11.11 -2.63 -4.04
N LEU A 125 10.74 -1.44 -3.59
CA LEU A 125 10.34 -0.35 -4.47
C LEU A 125 11.54 0.14 -5.29
N CYS A 126 12.72 0.31 -4.68
CA CYS A 126 13.97 0.64 -5.38
C CYS A 126 14.30 -0.42 -6.43
N ARG A 127 14.26 -1.71 -6.05
CA ARG A 127 14.46 -2.82 -6.99
C ARG A 127 13.47 -2.76 -8.15
N SER A 128 12.23 -2.39 -7.89
CA SER A 128 11.19 -2.26 -8.90
C SER A 128 11.48 -1.13 -9.88
N GLN A 129 12.05 -0.01 -9.42
CA GLN A 129 12.49 1.08 -10.29
C GLN A 129 13.73 0.73 -11.12
N GLN A 130 14.69 0.00 -10.53
CA GLN A 130 16.00 -0.26 -11.13
C GLN A 130 16.05 -1.50 -12.05
N ILE A 131 15.45 -2.64 -11.65
CA ILE A 131 15.60 -3.93 -12.36
C ILE A 131 14.58 -4.09 -13.48
N ARG A 132 13.37 -3.57 -13.28
CA ARG A 132 12.24 -3.67 -14.23
C ARG A 132 11.84 -2.25 -14.62
N CYS A 133 12.75 -1.53 -15.28
CA CYS A 133 12.55 -0.15 -15.72
C CYS A 133 11.12 0.06 -16.27
N GLY A 134 10.40 1.05 -15.73
CA GLY A 134 9.11 1.51 -16.29
C GLY A 134 7.90 1.56 -15.35
N TYR A 135 8.03 1.20 -14.06
CA TYR A 135 6.98 1.53 -13.09
C TYR A 135 7.18 2.93 -12.52
N ASN A 136 6.13 3.74 -12.61
CA ASN A 136 6.06 5.03 -11.95
C ASN A 136 5.59 4.85 -10.50
N LEU A 137 6.19 5.60 -9.57
CA LEU A 137 5.80 5.59 -8.16
C LEU A 137 5.19 6.94 -7.76
N VAL A 138 4.07 6.87 -7.05
CA VAL A 138 3.44 8.00 -6.37
C VAL A 138 3.06 7.57 -4.95
N LEU A 139 3.09 8.49 -3.98
CA LEU A 139 2.91 8.14 -2.56
C LEU A 139 1.84 8.99 -1.89
N ALA A 140 1.16 8.43 -0.89
CA ALA A 140 0.48 9.22 0.12
C ALA A 140 0.80 8.72 1.52
N SER A 141 0.89 9.63 2.49
CA SER A 141 1.29 9.32 3.86
C SER A 141 0.68 10.33 4.84
N ILE A 142 0.61 9.99 6.12
CA ILE A 142 0.15 10.93 7.17
C ILE A 142 1.22 11.96 7.58
N TYR A 143 2.49 11.71 7.25
CA TYR A 143 3.59 12.64 7.45
C TYR A 143 4.24 13.04 6.13
N PRO A 144 4.77 14.26 5.99
CA PRO A 144 5.52 14.65 4.80
C PRO A 144 6.74 13.73 4.63
N THR A 145 6.75 12.94 3.55
CA THR A 145 7.85 12.04 3.18
C THR A 145 9.14 12.82 2.87
N ARG A 146 9.05 14.05 2.35
CA ARG A 146 10.23 14.85 1.94
C ARG A 146 10.90 15.70 3.02
N GLY A 147 10.74 15.32 4.29
CA GLY A 147 11.49 15.90 5.42
C GLY A 147 12.89 15.28 5.63
N HIS A 148 13.15 14.09 5.07
CA HIS A 148 14.40 13.36 5.24
C HIS A 148 15.26 13.41 3.96
N VAL A 149 16.53 13.77 4.12
CA VAL A 149 17.47 14.19 3.05
C VAL A 149 17.96 13.03 2.16
N SER A 150 17.29 11.88 2.11
CA SER A 150 17.74 10.73 1.33
C SER A 150 16.63 9.72 1.03
N SER A 151 15.60 10.11 0.28
CA SER A 151 14.73 9.11 -0.35
C SER A 151 15.47 8.49 -1.55
N TYR A 152 15.75 7.19 -1.47
CA TYR A 152 16.30 6.40 -2.58
C TYR A 152 15.26 6.15 -3.70
N LEU A 153 14.00 6.53 -3.45
CA LEU A 153 12.88 6.33 -4.36
C LEU A 153 12.62 7.60 -5.16
N HIS A 154 12.50 7.43 -6.48
CA HIS A 154 12.02 8.50 -7.33
C HIS A 154 10.49 8.49 -7.35
N THR A 155 9.85 9.54 -6.83
CA THR A 155 8.39 9.70 -6.85
C THR A 155 8.00 10.89 -7.71
N THR A 156 6.98 10.72 -8.56
CA THR A 156 6.47 11.80 -9.42
C THR A 156 5.43 12.66 -8.69
N ALA A 157 4.78 12.11 -7.67
CA ALA A 157 3.81 12.82 -6.83
C ALA A 157 3.76 12.26 -5.42
N GLU A 158 3.49 13.14 -4.46
CA GLU A 158 3.30 12.82 -3.06
C GLU A 158 2.10 13.61 -2.50
N TRP A 159 1.29 12.97 -1.66
CA TRP A 159 0.17 13.60 -0.97
C TRP A 159 0.25 13.38 0.54
N LEU A 160 -0.20 14.38 1.30
CA LEU A 160 -0.60 14.16 2.68
C LEU A 160 -2.00 13.51 2.67
N TRP A 161 -2.10 12.31 3.25
CA TRP A 161 -3.26 11.42 3.18
C TRP A 161 -4.57 12.11 3.56
N GLU A 162 -4.62 12.79 4.70
CA GLU A 162 -5.82 13.45 5.19
C GLU A 162 -6.30 14.57 4.25
N THR A 163 -5.38 15.42 3.79
CA THR A 163 -5.70 16.48 2.82
C THR A 163 -6.11 15.94 1.46
N MET A 164 -5.57 14.78 1.05
CA MET A 164 -5.95 14.14 -0.20
C MET A 164 -7.42 13.71 -0.18
N LEU A 165 -7.90 13.20 0.95
CA LEU A 165 -9.31 12.87 1.16
C LEU A 165 -10.20 14.13 1.24
N GLY A 166 -9.68 15.23 1.79
CA GLY A 166 -10.41 16.50 1.92
C GLY A 166 -10.61 17.29 0.63
N ALA A 167 -9.71 17.18 -0.35
CA ALA A 167 -9.76 17.97 -1.59
C ALA A 167 -11.05 17.77 -2.42
N ASP A 168 -11.62 16.56 -2.36
CA ASP A 168 -12.87 16.21 -3.06
C ASP A 168 -14.12 16.88 -2.45
N GLN A 169 -14.04 17.43 -1.23
CA GLN A 169 -15.17 18.11 -0.60
C GLN A 169 -15.48 19.48 -1.22
N GLN A 170 -14.53 20.11 -1.93
CA GLN A 170 -14.73 21.42 -2.55
C GLN A 170 -15.31 21.35 -3.97
N GLU A 171 -15.00 20.32 -4.75
CA GLU A 171 -15.53 20.13 -6.11
C GLU A 171 -16.94 19.50 -6.13
N THR A 172 -17.37 18.85 -5.05
CA THR A 172 -18.67 18.17 -4.93
C THR A 172 -19.89 19.11 -4.81
N ARG A 173 -19.71 20.44 -4.89
CA ARG A 173 -20.83 21.37 -5.10
C ARG A 173 -21.24 21.53 -6.56
N SER A 174 -20.43 21.12 -7.55
CA SER A 174 -20.74 21.32 -8.98
C SER A 174 -20.93 20.04 -9.80
N PHE A 175 -20.43 18.89 -9.35
CA PHE A 175 -20.69 17.62 -10.03
C PHE A 175 -21.90 16.93 -9.40
N VAL A 176 -23.00 16.95 -10.15
CA VAL A 176 -24.14 16.01 -10.07
C VAL A 176 -23.62 14.67 -9.58
N LEU A 177 -24.22 14.11 -8.51
CA LEU A 177 -24.04 12.71 -8.12
C LEU A 177 -24.02 11.89 -9.40
N HIS A 178 -22.84 11.51 -9.88
CA HIS A 178 -22.76 10.43 -10.82
C HIS A 178 -23.27 9.29 -9.97
N LYS A 179 -24.52 8.85 -10.24
CA LYS A 179 -25.07 7.64 -9.67
C LYS A 179 -23.97 6.61 -9.82
N CYS A 180 -23.27 6.30 -8.73
CA CYS A 180 -22.72 4.99 -8.55
C CYS A 180 -23.96 4.14 -8.71
N THR A 181 -24.10 3.50 -9.87
CA THR A 181 -24.99 2.37 -9.98
C THR A 181 -24.52 1.45 -8.87
N GLU A 182 -25.22 1.50 -7.74
CA GLU A 182 -25.23 0.47 -6.72
C GLU A 182 -25.66 -0.80 -7.45
N SER A 183 -24.74 -1.41 -8.18
CA SER A 183 -24.70 -2.85 -8.23
C SER A 183 -24.56 -3.20 -6.75
N GLY A 184 -25.65 -3.55 -6.08
CA GLY A 184 -25.68 -3.86 -4.65
C GLY A 184 -24.81 -5.06 -4.23
N LYS A 185 -23.82 -5.42 -5.06
CA LYS A 185 -22.80 -6.42 -4.82
C LYS A 185 -21.61 -5.75 -4.14
N SER A 186 -21.59 -5.83 -2.82
CA SER A 186 -20.37 -5.61 -2.03
C SER A 186 -19.25 -6.51 -2.53
N THR A 187 -18.03 -5.98 -2.61
CA THR A 187 -16.83 -6.78 -2.84
C THR A 187 -16.57 -7.68 -1.62
N PRO A 188 -16.17 -8.95 -1.82
CA PRO A 188 -15.75 -9.81 -0.73
C PRO A 188 -14.53 -9.26 0.01
N LEU A 189 -14.45 -9.54 1.31
CA LEU A 189 -13.27 -9.26 2.13
C LEU A 189 -12.42 -10.51 2.24
N PHE A 190 -11.12 -10.36 2.44
CA PHE A 190 -10.17 -11.47 2.47
C PHE A 190 -9.49 -11.55 3.83
N CYS A 191 -9.08 -12.75 4.25
CA CYS A 191 -8.21 -12.96 5.41
C CYS A 191 -6.94 -13.65 4.93
N GLY A 192 -5.80 -12.95 5.02
CA GLY A 192 -4.50 -13.43 4.57
C GLY A 192 -4.02 -14.64 5.35
N SER A 193 -4.18 -14.63 6.69
CA SER A 193 -3.73 -15.71 7.58
C SER A 193 -4.43 -17.05 7.32
N CYS A 194 -5.66 -17.01 6.81
CA CYS A 194 -6.48 -18.20 6.57
C CYS A 194 -6.72 -18.50 5.09
N ASN A 195 -6.24 -17.65 4.17
CA ASN A 195 -6.64 -17.62 2.77
C ASN A 195 -8.18 -17.75 2.60
N PHE A 196 -8.92 -17.01 3.43
CA PHE A 196 -10.38 -17.11 3.51
C PHE A 196 -11.04 -15.91 2.83
N THR A 197 -12.04 -16.16 1.98
CA THR A 197 -12.86 -15.12 1.35
C THR A 197 -14.20 -15.01 2.07
N ALA A 198 -14.49 -13.85 2.61
CA ALA A 198 -15.71 -13.50 3.31
C ALA A 198 -16.65 -12.71 2.38
N PRO A 199 -17.83 -13.24 2.02
CA PRO A 199 -18.78 -12.51 1.16
C PRO A 199 -19.37 -11.22 1.77
N SER A 200 -19.25 -11.05 3.09
CA SER A 200 -19.77 -9.89 3.81
C SER A 200 -18.92 -9.60 5.05
N VAL A 201 -19.08 -8.40 5.61
CA VAL A 201 -18.45 -8.01 6.88
C VAL A 201 -18.90 -8.94 8.02
N THR A 202 -20.16 -9.36 8.07
CA THR A 202 -20.65 -10.30 9.09
C THR A 202 -19.96 -11.67 8.98
N ASN A 203 -19.76 -12.18 7.76
CA ASN A 203 -19.02 -13.41 7.53
C ASN A 203 -17.56 -13.29 7.98
N LEU A 204 -16.94 -12.14 7.72
CA LEU A 204 -15.58 -11.84 8.15
C LEU A 204 -15.50 -11.78 9.68
N THR A 205 -16.34 -10.99 10.36
CA THR A 205 -16.35 -10.87 11.82
C THR A 205 -16.51 -12.22 12.50
N ARG A 206 -17.43 -13.06 11.99
CA ARG A 206 -17.61 -14.44 12.49
C ARG A 206 -16.37 -15.30 12.26
N HIS A 207 -15.69 -15.14 11.12
CA HIS A 207 -14.46 -15.84 10.82
C HIS A 207 -13.32 -15.43 11.77
N LEU A 208 -13.07 -14.12 11.92
CA LEU A 208 -12.02 -13.57 12.78
C LEU A 208 -12.23 -13.97 14.24
N SER A 209 -13.48 -13.98 14.71
CA SER A 209 -13.82 -14.42 16.07
C SER A 209 -13.58 -15.92 16.32
N SER A 210 -13.33 -16.73 15.29
CA SER A 210 -13.24 -18.18 15.42
C SER A 210 -11.93 -18.64 16.08
N LYS A 211 -12.00 -19.72 16.88
CA LYS A 211 -10.79 -20.36 17.44
C LYS A 211 -9.81 -20.83 16.35
N LYS A 212 -10.32 -21.18 15.16
CA LYS A 212 -9.50 -21.59 14.01
C LYS A 212 -8.65 -20.44 13.52
N HIS A 213 -9.25 -19.26 13.35
CA HIS A 213 -8.54 -18.05 12.92
C HIS A 213 -7.44 -17.67 13.92
N LYS A 214 -7.79 -17.57 15.22
CA LYS A 214 -6.80 -17.26 16.28
C LYS A 214 -5.60 -18.20 16.29
N ARG A 215 -5.81 -19.50 16.04
CA ARG A 215 -4.70 -20.46 15.92
C ARG A 215 -3.85 -20.24 14.67
N ALA A 216 -4.49 -19.95 13.53
CA ALA A 216 -3.78 -19.69 12.28
C ALA A 216 -2.87 -18.46 12.41
N GLU A 217 -3.32 -17.42 13.10
CA GLU A 217 -2.50 -16.24 13.38
C GLU A 217 -1.31 -16.54 14.28
N ILE A 218 -1.51 -17.30 15.37
CA ILE A 218 -0.41 -17.73 16.25
C ILE A 218 0.65 -18.50 15.44
N GLN A 219 0.22 -19.47 14.63
CA GLN A 219 1.13 -20.26 13.78
C GLN A 219 1.85 -19.39 12.75
N MET A 220 1.16 -18.41 12.19
CA MET A 220 1.74 -17.47 11.22
C MET A 220 2.82 -16.61 11.87
N VAL A 221 2.58 -16.06 13.06
CA VAL A 221 3.58 -15.28 13.83
C VAL A 221 4.76 -16.17 14.23
N GLU A 222 4.50 -17.39 14.71
CA GLU A 222 5.57 -18.35 15.04
C GLU A 222 6.46 -18.67 13.84
N SER A 223 5.87 -18.81 12.65
CA SER A 223 6.63 -19.05 11.41
C SER A 223 7.48 -17.87 10.95
N MET A 224 7.20 -16.65 11.43
CA MET A 224 7.99 -15.46 11.09
C MET A 224 9.21 -15.27 12.00
N LYS A 225 9.27 -15.98 13.12
CA LYS A 225 10.43 -15.87 14.01
C LYS A 225 11.67 -16.38 13.26
N PRO A 226 12.79 -15.63 13.27
CA PRO A 226 14.01 -16.10 12.66
C PRO A 226 14.44 -17.41 13.32
N ASP A 227 14.94 -18.34 12.52
CA ASP A 227 15.48 -19.60 13.02
C ASP A 227 16.62 -19.30 14.00
N PRO A 228 16.55 -19.76 15.27
CA PRO A 228 17.63 -19.58 16.24
C PRO A 228 18.98 -20.11 15.75
N ALA A 229 18.99 -21.05 14.80
CA ALA A 229 20.20 -21.64 14.23
C ALA A 229 20.87 -20.77 13.14
N LEU A 230 20.25 -19.66 12.71
CA LEU A 230 20.75 -18.77 11.66
C LEU A 230 21.42 -17.49 12.18
N ASN A 231 21.62 -17.34 13.50
CA ASN A 231 22.46 -16.28 14.08
C ASN A 231 23.95 -16.55 13.84
N TYR A 232 24.39 -16.41 12.58
CA TYR A 232 25.79 -16.56 12.17
C TYR A 232 26.41 -15.18 11.89
N TRP A 233 26.46 -14.30 12.88
CA TRP A 233 27.23 -13.04 12.79
C TRP A 233 28.04 -12.67 14.05
N ASP A 234 28.06 -13.50 15.09
CA ASP A 234 28.99 -13.33 16.21
C ASP A 234 30.18 -14.27 16.04
N GLU A 235 31.09 -13.93 15.13
CA GLU A 235 32.52 -14.25 15.24
C GLU A 235 33.29 -13.48 14.18
N HIS A 236 33.74 -12.26 14.50
CA HIS A 236 34.84 -11.64 13.79
C HIS A 236 36.14 -12.36 14.16
N PRO A 237 36.86 -13.02 13.22
CA PRO A 237 38.23 -13.43 13.48
C PRO A 237 39.08 -12.15 13.53
N LYS A 238 39.68 -11.88 14.69
CA LYS A 238 40.73 -10.86 14.84
C LYS A 238 41.95 -11.29 14.02
N GLY A 239 41.97 -10.97 12.74
CA GLY A 239 43.12 -11.14 11.85
C GLY A 239 43.53 -9.81 11.25
N LYS A 240 44.63 -9.22 11.75
CA LYS A 240 45.27 -8.06 11.12
C LYS A 240 45.78 -8.48 9.74
N ALA A 241 45.19 -7.96 8.67
CA ALA A 241 45.81 -7.95 7.35
C ALA A 241 46.08 -6.49 6.96
N SER A 242 47.35 -6.10 7.04
CA SER A 242 47.89 -4.86 6.51
C SER A 242 47.76 -4.86 4.98
N PHE A 243 46.96 -3.94 4.43
CA PHE A 243 46.90 -3.69 3.00
C PHE A 243 48.11 -2.87 2.56
N ASN A 244 48.92 -3.44 1.67
CA ASN A 244 50.02 -2.73 1.01
C ASN A 244 49.52 -2.20 -0.34
N ILE A 245 49.44 -0.88 -0.49
CA ILE A 245 49.02 -0.20 -1.73
C ILE A 245 50.28 0.02 -2.57
N SER A 246 50.57 -0.89 -3.49
CA SER A 246 51.51 -0.65 -4.59
C SER A 246 51.36 -1.73 -5.67
N SER A 247 50.31 -1.65 -6.48
CA SER A 247 50.31 -2.33 -7.79
C SER A 247 49.27 -1.78 -8.78
N TYR A 248 48.98 -0.47 -8.74
CA TYR A 248 48.28 0.21 -9.85
C TYR A 248 48.78 1.67 -9.95
N LEU A 249 50.02 1.83 -10.41
CA LEU A 249 50.48 2.96 -11.21
C LEU A 249 51.24 2.38 -12.40
#